data_AF-A0A8H7EGG4-F1
#
_entry.id   AF-A0A8H7EGG4-F1
#
_cell.length_a   1.000
_cell.length_b   1.000
_cell.length_c   1.000
_cell.angle_alpha   90.00
_cell.angle_beta   90.00
_cell.angle_gamma   90.00
#
_symmetry.space_group_name_H-M   'P 1'
#
loop_
_entity.id
_entity.type
_entity.pdbx_description
1 polymer ?
#
loop_
_entity_poly.entity_id
_entity_poly.type
_entity_poly.pdbx_seq_one_letter_code
_entity_poly.pdbx_strand_id
1 'polypeptide(L)'
;MPWEVAAESEDEAIELAFARGGPVGESGPHSAYAFVGPRRSPPYRQLYRIDLPDPADISACAENLRWAFAQNTLFRYPCRPDAWNESPEHMECIVQIRGDRGWKSDELLAKEEK
;
A
#
# COMPACT_ATOMS: atom_id res chain seq x y z
N MET A 1 3.74 49.68 -25.72
CA MET A 1 4.43 48.53 -25.12
C MET A 1 3.36 47.53 -24.67
N PRO A 2 3.15 46.41 -25.37
CA PRO A 2 2.27 45.36 -24.87
C PRO A 2 3.08 44.48 -23.92
N TRP A 3 2.52 44.32 -22.74
CA TRP A 3 3.00 43.58 -21.58
C TRP A 3 3.13 42.09 -21.91
N GLU A 4 4.23 41.49 -21.45
CA GLU A 4 4.50 40.06 -21.51
C GLU A 4 3.39 39.30 -20.77
N VAL A 5 2.70 38.40 -21.49
CA VAL A 5 1.87 37.37 -20.89
C VAL A 5 2.85 36.38 -20.28
N ALA A 6 3.08 36.47 -18.97
CA ALA A 6 3.80 35.46 -18.22
C ALA A 6 3.08 34.12 -18.45
N ALA A 7 3.73 33.23 -19.18
CA ALA A 7 3.31 31.85 -19.28
C ALA A 7 3.45 31.27 -17.87
N GLU A 8 2.32 31.10 -17.18
CA GLU A 8 2.22 30.22 -16.00
C GLU A 8 2.83 28.89 -16.41
N SER A 9 4.00 28.56 -15.85
CA SER A 9 4.75 27.39 -16.27
C SER A 9 3.95 26.13 -15.90
N GLU A 10 3.99 25.09 -16.73
CA GLU A 10 3.32 23.81 -16.44
C GLU A 10 3.70 23.25 -15.05
N ASP A 11 4.86 23.62 -14.52
CA ASP A 11 5.30 23.27 -13.17
C ASP A 11 4.41 23.90 -12.08
N GLU A 12 3.94 25.14 -12.25
CA GLU A 12 2.98 25.74 -11.31
C GLU A 12 1.63 25.04 -11.36
N ALA A 13 1.19 24.56 -12.52
CA ALA A 13 -0.06 23.82 -12.65
C ALA A 13 0.02 22.42 -11.99
N ILE A 14 1.20 21.78 -12.05
CA ILE A 14 1.47 20.52 -11.36
C ILE A 14 1.52 20.75 -9.84
N GLU A 15 2.26 21.75 -9.38
CA GLU A 15 2.31 22.15 -7.96
C GLU A 15 0.92 22.52 -7.42
N LEU A 16 0.11 23.22 -8.23
CA LEU A 16 -1.27 23.57 -7.87
C LEU A 16 -2.19 22.34 -7.84
N ALA A 17 -1.96 21.33 -8.70
CA ALA A 17 -2.69 20.06 -8.65
C ALA A 17 -2.34 19.26 -7.37
N PHE A 18 -1.07 19.30 -6.94
CA PHE A 18 -0.65 18.76 -5.64
C PHE A 18 -1.21 19.57 -4.45
N ALA A 19 -1.31 20.89 -4.57
CA ALA A 19 -1.82 21.76 -3.50
C ALA A 19 -3.36 21.71 -3.35
N ARG A 20 -4.10 21.42 -4.44
CA ARG A 20 -5.57 21.37 -4.44
C ARG A 20 -6.13 20.03 -3.97
N GLY A 21 -5.31 18.97 -3.96
CA GLY A 21 -5.54 17.80 -3.12
C GLY A 21 -4.97 18.09 -1.74
N GLY A 22 -5.75 18.73 -0.85
CA GLY A 22 -5.33 19.03 0.52
C GLY A 22 -4.74 17.81 1.25
N PRO A 23 -4.08 18.00 2.41
CA PRO A 23 -3.36 16.91 3.08
C PRO A 23 -4.38 15.84 3.47
N VAL A 24 -4.46 14.76 2.68
CA VAL A 24 -5.25 13.59 3.01
C VAL A 24 -4.50 12.94 4.16
N GLY A 25 -4.89 13.37 5.38
CA GLY A 25 -4.45 13.02 6.73
C GLY A 25 -3.06 12.41 6.81
N GLU A 26 -2.13 13.09 7.48
CA GLU A 26 -0.82 12.57 7.87
C GLU A 26 -0.89 11.06 8.13
N SER A 27 -0.59 10.32 7.07
CA SER A 27 -0.62 8.88 7.09
C SER A 27 0.62 8.55 7.88
N GLY A 28 0.44 8.20 9.16
CA GLY A 28 1.56 7.87 10.04
C GLY A 28 2.52 6.91 9.34
N PRO A 29 3.79 6.81 9.78
CA PRO A 29 4.81 6.00 9.09
C PRO A 29 4.43 4.53 8.93
N HIS A 30 3.40 4.05 9.62
CA HIS A 30 2.83 2.71 9.57
C HIS A 30 1.55 2.59 8.72
N SER A 31 0.97 3.67 8.22
CA SER A 31 -0.22 3.62 7.37
C SER A 31 0.05 2.81 6.09
N ALA A 32 -0.93 1.97 5.70
CA ALA A 32 -0.92 1.23 4.45
C ALA A 32 -0.81 2.12 3.21
N TYR A 33 -1.23 3.39 3.33
CA TYR A 33 -1.26 4.38 2.24
C TYR A 33 -0.13 5.41 2.34
N ALA A 34 0.72 5.31 3.36
CA ALA A 34 1.92 6.14 3.44
C ALA A 34 2.79 5.94 2.19
N PHE A 35 3.51 6.98 1.78
CA PHE A 35 4.40 6.96 0.60
C PHE A 35 3.70 6.61 -0.72
N VAL A 36 2.38 6.81 -0.81
CA VAL A 36 1.56 6.48 -2.00
C VAL A 36 1.57 4.96 -2.28
N GLY A 37 1.68 4.15 -1.22
CA GLY A 37 1.67 2.69 -1.27
C GLY A 37 3.01 2.04 -0.88
N PRO A 38 3.24 0.77 -1.25
CA PRO A 38 4.48 0.06 -0.93
C PRO A 38 5.72 0.80 -1.44
N ARG A 39 6.75 0.87 -0.60
CA ARG A 39 8.03 1.45 -1.00
C ARG A 39 8.62 0.68 -2.17
N ARG A 40 9.10 1.41 -3.18
CA ARG A 40 9.78 0.83 -4.36
C ARG A 40 11.28 0.63 -4.14
N SER A 41 11.86 1.34 -3.19
CA SER A 41 13.27 1.30 -2.84
C SER A 41 13.46 1.13 -1.33
N PRO A 42 14.61 0.57 -0.91
CA PRO A 42 14.91 0.40 0.51
C PRO A 42 15.07 1.76 1.23
N PRO A 43 14.86 1.80 2.57
CA PRO A 43 14.52 0.67 3.43
C PRO A 43 13.03 0.34 3.37
N TYR A 44 12.72 -0.95 3.19
CA TYR A 44 11.35 -1.46 3.16
C TYR A 44 10.76 -1.60 4.56
N ARG A 45 9.48 -1.28 4.74
CA ARG A 45 8.77 -1.53 6.01
C ARG A 45 8.38 -2.99 6.09
N GLN A 46 8.35 -3.51 7.31
CA GLN A 46 7.88 -4.86 7.60
C GLN A 46 6.35 -4.89 7.56
N LEU A 47 5.76 -5.77 6.76
CA LEU A 47 4.31 -5.76 6.47
C LEU A 47 3.46 -5.92 7.73
N TYR A 48 3.90 -6.76 8.68
CA TYR A 48 3.19 -6.95 9.95
C TYR A 48 3.20 -5.71 10.88
N ARG A 49 4.03 -4.71 10.58
CA ARG A 49 4.10 -3.43 11.29
C ARG A 49 3.35 -2.32 10.56
N ILE A 50 2.76 -2.61 9.41
CA ILE A 50 1.92 -1.68 8.67
C ILE A 50 0.50 -1.89 9.17
N ASP A 51 -0.22 -0.79 9.34
CA ASP A 51 -1.62 -0.79 9.73
C ASP A 51 -2.46 -1.51 8.68
N LEU A 52 -3.52 -2.19 9.12
CA LEU A 52 -4.41 -2.86 8.18
C LEU A 52 -5.07 -1.82 7.25
N PRO A 53 -5.15 -2.11 5.95
CA PRO A 53 -5.79 -1.24 4.97
C PRO A 53 -7.31 -1.15 5.19
N ASP A 54 -7.96 -0.20 4.53
CA ASP A 54 -9.43 -0.09 4.54
C ASP A 54 -10.06 -1.42 4.09
N PRO A 55 -11.06 -1.97 4.80
CA PRO A 55 -11.74 -3.22 4.41
C PRO A 55 -12.26 -3.24 2.97
N ALA A 56 -12.70 -2.10 2.42
CA ALA A 56 -13.19 -2.01 1.04
C ALA A 56 -12.06 -2.07 0.00
N ASP A 57 -10.81 -1.83 0.41
CA ASP A 57 -9.64 -1.96 -0.44
C ASP A 57 -9.26 -3.44 -0.57
N ILE A 58 -9.66 -4.02 -1.70
CA ILE A 58 -9.37 -5.39 -2.08
C ILE A 58 -8.22 -5.47 -3.12
N SER A 59 -7.38 -4.43 -3.19
CA SER A 59 -6.19 -4.46 -4.05
C SER A 59 -5.23 -5.58 -3.63
N ALA A 60 -4.40 -6.04 -4.57
CA ALA A 60 -3.41 -7.08 -4.28
C ALA A 60 -2.49 -6.71 -3.10
N CYS A 61 -2.14 -5.42 -2.98
CA CYS A 61 -1.35 -4.89 -1.88
C CYS A 61 -2.10 -5.00 -0.54
N ALA A 62 -3.35 -4.54 -0.49
CA ALA A 62 -4.15 -4.59 0.73
C ALA A 62 -4.33 -6.02 1.24
N GLU A 63 -4.59 -6.93 0.31
CA GLU A 63 -4.70 -8.35 0.64
C GLU A 63 -3.38 -8.98 1.11
N ASN A 64 -2.23 -8.57 0.56
CA ASN A 64 -0.93 -9.02 1.04
C ASN A 64 -0.69 -8.56 2.49
N LEU A 65 -1.11 -7.34 2.85
CA LEU A 65 -1.04 -6.84 4.23
C LEU A 65 -1.91 -7.67 5.17
N ARG A 66 -3.16 -7.97 4.79
CA ARG A 66 -4.05 -8.84 5.57
C ARG A 66 -3.46 -10.23 5.76
N TRP A 67 -2.92 -10.82 4.69
CA TRP A 67 -2.27 -12.12 4.75
C TRP A 67 -1.05 -12.10 5.68
N ALA A 68 -0.17 -11.11 5.55
CA ALA A 68 1.02 -10.98 6.38
C ALA A 68 0.67 -10.77 7.86
N PHE A 69 -0.41 -10.02 8.14
CA PHE A 69 -0.93 -9.85 9.49
C PHE A 69 -1.46 -11.17 10.08
N ALA A 70 -2.25 -11.93 9.29
CA ALA A 70 -2.76 -13.24 9.70
C ALA A 70 -1.62 -14.24 9.96
N GLN A 71 -0.63 -14.31 9.06
CA GLN A 71 0.56 -15.14 9.23
C GLN A 71 1.33 -14.78 10.50
N ASN A 72 1.58 -13.48 10.72
CA ASN A 72 2.28 -13.01 11.92
C ASN A 72 1.49 -13.29 13.20
N THR A 73 0.15 -13.27 13.16
CA THR A 73 -0.71 -13.58 14.30
C THR A 73 -0.69 -15.07 14.63
N LEU A 74 -0.76 -15.93 13.61
CA LEU A 74 -0.84 -17.38 13.76
C LEU A 74 0.51 -18.05 14.05
N PHE A 75 1.62 -17.51 13.54
CA PHE A 75 2.93 -18.18 13.54
C PHE A 75 4.05 -17.35 14.19
N ARG A 76 3.72 -16.39 15.07
CA ARG A 76 4.67 -15.42 15.67
C ARG A 76 5.90 -16.02 16.39
N TYR A 77 5.87 -17.30 16.74
CA TYR A 77 6.88 -18.00 17.55
C TYR A 77 6.82 -19.52 17.36
N PRO A 78 7.95 -20.27 17.37
CA PRO A 78 9.35 -19.84 17.26
C PRO A 78 9.82 -19.66 15.80
N CYS A 79 9.07 -20.20 14.84
CA CYS A 79 9.31 -20.02 13.42
C CYS A 79 8.83 -18.63 13.03
N ARG A 80 9.66 -17.61 13.18
CA ARG A 80 9.41 -16.33 12.49
C ARG A 80 9.89 -16.51 11.06
N PRO A 81 9.03 -16.83 10.06
CA PRO A 81 9.42 -16.61 8.69
C PRO A 81 9.73 -15.11 8.61
N ASP A 82 10.96 -14.81 8.28
CA ASP A 82 11.67 -13.57 8.52
C ASP A 82 11.04 -12.43 7.72
N ALA A 83 9.97 -11.92 8.33
CA ALA A 83 9.22 -10.71 8.09
C ALA A 83 9.15 -10.27 6.62
N TRP A 84 8.07 -10.70 5.98
CA TRP A 84 7.60 -10.09 4.74
C TRP A 84 7.66 -8.58 4.85
N ASN A 85 8.23 -7.94 3.84
CA ASN A 85 8.37 -6.50 3.77
C ASN A 85 7.83 -5.99 2.41
N GLU A 86 7.86 -4.68 2.23
CA GLU A 86 7.34 -4.02 1.03
C GLU A 86 8.16 -4.23 -0.25
N SER A 87 9.24 -5.02 -0.23
CA SER A 87 10.04 -5.22 -1.43
C SER A 87 9.19 -5.85 -2.54
N PRO A 88 9.41 -5.47 -3.81
CA PRO A 88 8.67 -6.03 -4.94
C PRO A 88 8.68 -7.56 -4.96
N GLU A 89 9.82 -8.18 -4.66
CA GLU A 89 10.01 -9.62 -4.65
C GLU A 89 9.13 -10.31 -3.60
N HIS A 90 9.04 -9.73 -2.39
CA HIS A 90 8.18 -10.25 -1.34
C HIS A 90 6.71 -10.08 -1.68
N MET A 91 6.32 -8.91 -2.17
CA MET A 91 4.92 -8.63 -2.53
C MET A 91 4.45 -9.57 -3.64
N GLU A 92 5.27 -9.83 -4.65
CA GLU A 92 4.97 -10.78 -5.73
C GLU A 92 4.89 -12.22 -5.21
N CYS A 93 5.82 -12.64 -4.36
CA CYS A 93 5.83 -13.98 -3.77
C CYS A 93 4.57 -14.24 -2.94
N ILE A 94 4.11 -13.26 -2.14
CA ILE A 94 2.86 -13.40 -1.37
C ILE A 94 1.66 -13.55 -2.29
N VAL A 95 1.58 -12.79 -3.39
CA VAL A 95 0.49 -12.92 -4.38
C VAL A 95 0.45 -14.35 -4.94
N GLN A 96 1.60 -14.91 -5.31
CA GLN A 96 1.69 -16.28 -5.81
C GLN A 96 1.24 -17.29 -4.75
N ILE A 97 1.77 -17.21 -3.52
CA ILE A 97 1.39 -18.12 -2.41
C ILE A 97 -0.11 -18.07 -2.13
N ARG A 98 -0.70 -16.86 -2.14
CA ARG A 98 -2.15 -16.69 -1.94
C ARG A 98 -2.94 -17.32 -3.08
N GLY A 99 -2.51 -17.10 -4.32
CA GLY A 99 -3.11 -17.73 -5.50
C GLY A 99 -3.10 -19.26 -5.41
N ASP A 100 -1.92 -19.84 -5.16
CA ASP A 100 -1.73 -21.29 -5.07
C ASP A 100 -2.54 -21.94 -3.94
N ARG A 101 -2.72 -21.22 -2.83
CA ARG A 101 -3.46 -21.71 -1.66
C ARG A 101 -4.92 -21.30 -1.65
N GLY A 102 -5.39 -20.56 -2.66
CA GLY A 102 -6.74 -20.00 -2.68
C GLY A 102 -7.04 -19.07 -1.49
N TRP A 103 -6.02 -18.45 -0.90
CA TRP A 103 -6.21 -17.55 0.24
C TRP A 103 -6.73 -16.20 -0.25
N LYS A 104 -7.87 -15.77 0.30
CA LYS A 104 -8.54 -14.49 0.07
C LYS A 104 -9.03 -13.96 1.42
N SER A 105 -9.08 -12.65 1.58
CA SER A 105 -9.76 -12.05 2.73
C SER A 105 -11.28 -12.25 2.66
N ASP A 106 -11.93 -12.13 3.82
CA ASP A 106 -13.39 -12.18 3.90
C ASP A 106 -14.03 -11.05 3.07
N GLU A 107 -13.38 -9.88 3.01
CA GLU A 107 -13.84 -8.75 2.21
C GLU A 107 -13.78 -9.02 0.71
N LEU A 108 -12.72 -9.70 0.23
CA LEU A 108 -12.61 -10.10 -1.17
C LEU A 108 -13.65 -11.18 -1.51
N LEU A 109 -13.86 -12.17 -0.63
CA LEU A 109 -14.87 -13.22 -0.82
C LEU A 109 -16.29 -12.63 -0.93
N ALA A 110 -16.65 -11.72 -0.03
CA ALA A 110 -17.97 -11.08 -0.03
C ALA A 110 -18.26 -10.28 -1.31
N LYS A 111 -17.22 -9.78 -2.00
CA LYS A 111 -17.36 -9.08 -3.28
C LYS A 111 -17.58 -10.04 -4.46
N GLU A 112 -16.97 -11.22 -4.45
CA GLU A 112 -17.10 -12.20 -5.52
C GLU A 112 -18.46 -12.93 -5.51
N GLU A 113 -19.13 -12.98 -4.36
CA GLU A 113 -20.47 -13.57 -4.22
C GLU A 113 -21.62 -12.67 -4.70
N LYS A 114 -21.31 -11.42 -5.10
CA LYS A 114 -22.28 -10.40 -5.51
C LYS A 114 -22.26 -10.15 -7.02
#